data_AF-A0A3D2P6L0-F1
#
_entry.id   AF-A0A3D2P6L0-F1
#
_cell.length_a   1.000
_cell.length_b   1.000
_cell.length_c   1.000
_cell.angle_alpha   90.00
_cell.angle_beta   90.00
_cell.angle_gamma   90.00
#
_symmetry.space_group_name_H-M   'P 1'
#
loop_
_entity.id
_entity.type
_entity.pdbx_description
1 polymer ?
#
loop_
_entity_poly.entity_id
_entity_poly.type
_entity_poly.pdbx_seq_one_letter_code
_entity_poly.pdbx_strand_id
1 'polypeptide(L)'
;RIGAAKNFPAGESTFMVEMQETANILNNTTPQSLLILDEIGRGTSTYDGISIAWATAEFLAKSQERRARTLFATHYFELTELENLLPGVKNYNV
;
A
#
# COMPACT_ATOMS: atom_id res chain seq x y z
N ARG A 1 7.84 1.38 2.00
CA ARG A 1 7.62 1.92 3.34
C ARG A 1 7.69 0.77 4.31
N ILE A 2 8.60 0.86 5.28
CA ILE A 2 8.60 0.08 6.51
C ILE A 2 8.35 1.13 7.59
N GLY A 3 7.53 0.82 8.60
CA GLY A 3 7.15 1.71 9.69
C GLY A 3 8.32 2.20 10.54
N ALA A 4 9.16 3.08 9.99
CA ALA A 4 10.25 3.71 10.72
C ALA A 4 9.68 4.89 11.51
N ALA A 5 9.89 4.86 12.83
CA ALA A 5 9.79 5.99 13.75
C ALA A 5 10.55 7.19 13.15
N LYS A 6 9.83 8.04 12.41
CA LYS A 6 10.38 9.25 11.82
C LYS A 6 9.87 10.43 12.63
N ASN A 7 10.76 11.36 12.89
CA ASN A 7 10.47 12.65 13.50
C ASN A 7 9.47 13.41 12.61
N PHE A 8 8.18 13.25 12.89
CA PHE A 8 7.14 14.03 12.24
C PHE A 8 7.32 15.51 12.61
N PRO A 9 7.09 16.45 11.68
CA PRO A 9 6.92 17.85 12.03
C PRO A 9 5.83 17.94 13.09
N ALA A 10 6.11 18.56 14.24
CA ALA A 10 5.14 18.68 15.31
C ALA A 10 3.88 19.38 14.79
N GLY A 11 2.73 18.68 14.80
CA GLY A 11 1.42 19.24 14.41
C GLY A 11 0.73 18.58 13.22
N GLU A 12 1.37 17.67 12.49
CA GLU A 12 0.74 16.99 11.35
C GLU A 12 0.13 15.62 11.72
N SER A 13 -0.99 15.27 11.11
CA SER A 13 -1.61 13.95 11.25
C SER A 13 -0.70 12.87 10.67
N THR A 14 -0.30 11.90 11.49
CA THR A 14 0.50 10.75 11.05
C THR A 14 -0.13 10.06 9.84
N PHE A 15 -1.44 9.86 9.85
CA PHE A 15 -2.17 9.27 8.73
C PHE A 15 -2.04 10.11 7.45
N MET A 16 -2.19 11.43 7.55
CA MET A 16 -2.06 12.32 6.40
C MET A 16 -0.66 12.22 5.78
N VAL A 17 0.39 12.26 6.61
CA VAL A 17 1.77 12.17 6.12
C VAL A 17 2.05 10.82 5.47
N GLU A 18 1.55 9.73 6.04
CA GLU A 18 1.64 8.39 5.44
C GLU A 18 0.93 8.31 4.09
N MET A 19 -0.25 8.93 3.96
CA MET A 19 -0.98 8.98 2.69
C MET A 19 -0.28 9.86 1.65
N GLN A 20 0.37 10.95 2.07
CA GLN A 20 1.20 11.77 1.17
C GLN A 20 2.44 11.02 0.67
N GLU A 21 3.12 10.28 1.56
CA GLU A 21 4.23 9.40 1.16
C GLU A 21 3.75 8.34 0.16
N THR A 22 2.59 7.73 0.43
CA THR A 22 1.98 6.72 -0.46
C THR A 22 1.65 7.32 -1.82
N ALA A 23 1.01 8.50 -1.86
CA ALA A 23 0.70 9.20 -3.11
C ALA A 23 1.98 9.53 -3.90
N ASN A 24 3.03 9.99 -3.22
CA ASN A 24 4.31 10.27 -3.86
C ASN A 24 4.95 9.00 -4.46
N ILE A 25 4.88 7.86 -3.77
CA ILE A 25 5.33 6.57 -4.29
C ILE A 25 4.53 6.20 -5.55
N LEU A 26 3.20 6.21 -5.48
CA LEU A 26 2.34 5.81 -6.60
C LEU A 26 2.52 6.70 -7.84
N ASN A 27 2.70 8.00 -7.66
CA ASN A 27 2.89 8.95 -8.75
C ASN A 27 4.24 8.81 -9.47
N ASN A 28 5.28 8.33 -8.78
CA ASN A 28 6.63 8.19 -9.33
C ASN A 28 7.03 6.73 -9.63
N THR A 29 6.12 5.78 -9.42
CA THR A 29 6.39 4.36 -9.66
C THR A 29 6.49 4.06 -11.15
N THR A 30 7.49 3.25 -11.52
CA THR A 30 7.69 2.74 -12.88
C THR A 30 7.70 1.20 -12.87
N PRO A 31 7.62 0.52 -14.03
CA PRO A 31 7.69 -0.94 -14.08
C PRO A 31 9.04 -1.52 -13.60
N GLN A 32 10.09 -0.70 -13.53
CA GLN A 32 11.41 -1.09 -13.04
C GLN A 32 11.56 -0.87 -11.52
N SER A 33 10.56 -0.29 -10.87
CA SER A 33 10.57 -0.05 -9.43
C SER A 33 10.35 -1.34 -8.62
N LEU A 34 10.98 -1.40 -7.45
CA LEU A 34 10.64 -2.34 -6.38
C LEU A 34 9.92 -1.58 -5.28
N LEU A 35 8.67 -1.92 -5.04
CA LEU A 35 7.85 -1.38 -3.97
C LEU A 35 7.80 -2.35 -2.80
N ILE A 36 7.97 -1.80 -1.61
CA ILE A 36 7.70 -2.48 -0.34
C ILE A 36 6.67 -1.59 0.33
N LEU A 37 5.51 -2.09 0.70
CA LEU A 37 4.45 -1.35 1.38
C LEU A 37 4.10 -2.11 2.65
N ASP A 38 3.91 -1.39 3.74
CA ASP A 38 3.76 -1.95 5.08
C ASP A 38 2.61 -1.21 5.77
N GLU A 39 1.55 -1.95 6.10
CA GLU A 39 0.36 -1.49 6.84
C GLU A 39 -0.32 -0.23 6.27
N ILE A 40 -0.38 -0.09 4.94
CA ILE A 40 -1.11 1.01 4.30
C ILE A 40 -2.58 1.02 4.74
N GLY A 41 -3.11 2.20 5.07
CA GLY A 41 -4.49 2.36 5.53
C GLY A 41 -4.67 2.19 7.03
N ARG A 42 -3.60 2.03 7.82
CA ARG A 42 -3.65 2.13 9.28
C ARG A 42 -3.92 3.58 9.73
N GLY A 43 -4.54 3.79 10.89
CA GLY A 43 -4.74 5.14 11.47
C GLY A 43 -6.00 5.87 10.99
N THR A 44 -6.90 5.17 10.29
CA THR A 44 -8.27 5.58 9.95
C THR A 44 -9.27 4.49 10.37
N SER A 45 -10.56 4.66 10.10
CA SER A 45 -11.59 3.63 10.34
C SER A 45 -11.24 2.33 9.63
N THR A 46 -11.56 1.17 10.20
CA THR A 46 -11.21 -0.14 9.64
C THR A 46 -11.61 -0.30 8.18
N TYR A 47 -12.87 0.01 7.83
CA TYR A 47 -13.36 -0.12 6.46
C TYR A 47 -12.72 0.89 5.49
N ASP A 48 -12.43 2.10 5.96
CA ASP A 48 -11.71 3.10 5.16
C ASP A 48 -10.27 2.64 4.89
N GLY A 49 -9.62 2.06 5.90
CA GLY A 49 -8.27 1.51 5.81
C GLY A 49 -8.19 0.34 4.84
N ILE A 50 -9.12 -0.62 4.94
CA ILE A 50 -9.26 -1.73 3.99
C ILE A 50 -9.47 -1.19 2.57
N SER A 51 -10.37 -0.22 2.40
CA SER A 51 -10.69 0.35 1.09
C SER A 51 -9.48 1.00 0.43
N ILE A 52 -8.69 1.76 1.20
CA ILE A 52 -7.46 2.39 0.72
C ILE A 52 -6.40 1.34 0.36
N ALA A 53 -6.18 0.36 1.23
CA ALA A 53 -5.20 -0.70 1.01
C ALA A 53 -5.55 -1.53 -0.24
N TRP A 54 -6.83 -1.91 -0.38
CA TRP A 54 -7.35 -2.64 -1.53
C TRP A 54 -7.17 -1.86 -2.82
N ALA A 55 -7.64 -0.62 -2.86
CA ALA A 55 -7.54 0.23 -4.06
C ALA A 55 -6.07 0.44 -4.46
N THR A 56 -5.16 0.58 -3.49
CA THR A 56 -3.72 0.71 -3.74
C THR A 56 -3.14 -0.55 -4.38
N ALA A 57 -3.44 -1.72 -3.81
CA ALA A 57 -2.96 -3.00 -4.34
C ALA A 57 -3.53 -3.28 -5.74
N GLU A 58 -4.83 -3.01 -5.95
CA GLU A 58 -5.49 -3.15 -7.24
C GLU A 58 -4.89 -2.23 -8.30
N PHE A 59 -4.65 -0.96 -7.96
CA PHE A 59 -4.02 0.01 -8.86
C PHE A 59 -2.65 -0.47 -9.32
N LEU A 60 -1.80 -0.94 -8.40
CA LEU A 60 -0.47 -1.45 -8.72
C LEU A 60 -0.50 -2.71 -9.59
N ALA A 61 -1.48 -3.59 -9.38
CA ALA A 61 -1.59 -4.83 -10.16
C ALA A 61 -2.14 -4.59 -11.58
N LYS A 62 -3.10 -3.66 -11.73
CA LYS A 62 -3.79 -3.40 -13.01
C LYS A 62 -3.11 -2.35 -13.90
N SER A 63 -2.33 -1.42 -13.33
CA SER A 63 -1.73 -0.33 -14.11
C SER A 63 -0.60 -0.81 -15.02
N GLN A 64 -0.81 -0.90 -16.33
CA GLN A 64 0.22 -1.35 -17.28
C GLN A 64 1.49 -0.49 -17.24
N GLU A 65 1.34 0.83 -17.09
CA GLU A 65 2.47 1.77 -17.06
C GLU A 65 3.18 1.84 -15.70
N ARG A 66 2.53 1.38 -14.62
CA ARG A 66 3.01 1.51 -13.24
C ARG A 66 3.09 0.17 -12.50
N ARG A 67 3.09 -0.95 -13.24
CA ARG A 67 3.16 -2.31 -12.67
C ARG A 67 4.57 -2.62 -12.15
N ALA A 68 4.87 -2.12 -10.96
CA ALA A 68 6.08 -2.44 -10.23
C ALA A 68 6.02 -3.81 -9.56
N ARG A 69 7.19 -4.37 -9.22
CA ARG A 69 7.26 -5.52 -8.31
C ARG A 69 6.96 -5.03 -6.91
N THR A 70 5.94 -5.58 -6.26
CA THR A 70 5.44 -5.05 -4.97
C THR A 70 5.39 -6.15 -3.92
N LEU A 71 5.97 -5.88 -2.75
CA LEU A 71 5.69 -6.59 -1.51
C LEU A 71 4.73 -5.73 -0.69
N PHE A 72 3.60 -6.29 -0.29
CA PHE A 72 2.57 -5.59 0.46
C PHE A 72 2.30 -6.36 1.76
N ALA A 73 2.83 -5.87 2.88
CA ALA A 73 2.57 -6.39 4.21
C ALA A 73 1.32 -5.70 4.78
N THR A 74 0.37 -6.50 5.26
CA THR A 74 -0.91 -6.01 5.79
C THR A 74 -1.43 -6.95 6.86
N HIS A 75 -2.21 -6.40 7.80
CA HIS A 75 -2.99 -7.18 8.77
C HIS A 75 -4.46 -7.35 8.33
N TYR A 76 -4.88 -6.71 7.24
CA TYR A 76 -6.22 -6.86 6.68
C TYR A 76 -6.34 -8.20 5.95
N PHE A 77 -7.03 -9.16 6.57
CA PHE A 77 -7.25 -10.49 5.99
C PHE A 77 -8.06 -10.41 4.69
N GLU A 78 -8.95 -9.43 4.57
CA GLU A 78 -9.78 -9.20 3.39
C GLU A 78 -8.95 -9.09 2.12
N LEU A 79 -7.74 -8.51 2.18
CA LEU A 79 -6.87 -8.34 1.02
C LEU A 79 -6.38 -9.67 0.42
N THR A 80 -6.48 -10.79 1.14
CA THR A 80 -6.08 -12.09 0.58
C THR A 80 -6.93 -12.50 -0.62
N GLU A 81 -8.17 -12.02 -0.71
CA GLU A 81 -9.06 -12.26 -1.85
C GLU A 81 -8.50 -11.71 -3.18
N LEU A 82 -7.58 -10.75 -3.13
CA LEU A 82 -6.95 -10.18 -4.32
C LEU A 82 -6.19 -11.21 -5.16
N GLU A 83 -5.65 -12.28 -4.56
CA GLU A 83 -4.98 -13.36 -5.30
C GLU A 83 -5.93 -14.06 -6.28
N ASN A 84 -7.21 -14.22 -5.90
CA ASN A 84 -8.23 -14.84 -6.76
C ASN A 84 -8.74 -13.88 -7.84
N LEU A 85 -8.65 -12.57 -7.61
CA LEU A 85 -9.24 -11.54 -8.47
C LEU A 85 -8.24 -10.95 -9.47
N LEU A 86 -6.95 -10.88 -9.11
CA LEU A 86 -5.95 -10.13 -9.84
C LEU A 86 -4.78 -11.02 -10.30
N PRO A 87 -4.54 -11.16 -11.62
CA PRO A 87 -3.47 -12.01 -12.12
C PRO A 87 -2.09 -11.47 -11.73
N GLY A 88 -1.31 -12.31 -11.05
CA GLY A 88 0.05 -11.99 -10.59
C GLY A 88 0.11 -11.44 -9.17
N VAL A 89 -1.01 -11.38 -8.45
CA VAL A 89 -1.02 -11.28 -6.98
C VAL A 89 -0.84 -12.68 -6.40
N LYS A 90 -0.06 -12.80 -5.33
CA LYS A 90 0.15 -14.05 -4.60
C LYS A 90 0.20 -13.78 -3.10
N ASN A 91 -0.45 -14.62 -2.31
CA ASN A 91 -0.41 -14.51 -0.86
C ASN A 91 0.77 -15.27 -0.27
N TYR A 92 1.35 -14.72 0.79
CA TYR A 92 2.37 -15.35 1.62
C TYR A 92 2.06 -15.04 3.08
N ASN A 93 2.39 -15.96 3.98
CA ASN A 93 2.29 -15.77 5.43
C ASN A 93 3.60 -16.21 6.11
N VAL A 94 3.78 -15.77 7.35
CA VAL A 94 4.90 -16.13 8.24
C VAL A 94 4.34 -16.81 9.48
#